data_AF-U3U044-F1
#
_entry.id   AF-U3U044-F1
#
_cell.length_a   1.000
_cell.length_b   1.000
_cell.length_c   1.000
_cell.angle_alpha   90.00
_cell.angle_beta   90.00
_cell.angle_gamma   90.00
#
_symmetry.space_group_name_H-M   'P 1'
#
loop_
_entity.id
_entity.type
_entity.pdbx_description
1 polymer ?
#
loop_
_entity_poly.entity_id
_entity_poly.type
_entity_poly.pdbx_seq_one_letter_code
_entity_poly.pdbx_strand_id
1 'polypeptide(L)'
;MDHKAELTLYVLLPFIVPLLKRSPLKVWSVIFIISCAWYFYFTALYSGPKADTLAKQFIALSSYFFFGSLLAVHQPTFDRLKEITIVSLVVFLLFKSTDYAFIVEPVAFSAVVILFCTSLCKEIKISQYGDLSYGMYLYHWPIIQVLQHFGVFDANAFAGLGLTIVMTLALAYTSWNLLESRFLKRTHHAQPSIVPPTAARD
;
A
#
# COMPACT_ATOMS: atom_id res chain seq x y z
N MET A 1 11.09 -7.72 -6.66
CA MET A 1 12.33 -7.43 -5.91
C MET A 1 12.04 -6.61 -4.65
N ASP A 2 10.77 -6.52 -4.24
CA ASP A 2 10.23 -5.33 -3.57
C ASP A 2 10.09 -5.49 -2.05
N HIS A 3 9.93 -6.72 -1.55
CA HIS A 3 9.87 -7.00 -0.10
C HIS A 3 11.10 -6.54 0.67
N LYS A 4 12.30 -6.57 0.05
CA LYS A 4 13.53 -6.10 0.69
C LYS A 4 13.54 -4.58 0.88
N ALA A 5 13.00 -3.85 -0.10
CA ALA A 5 12.91 -2.39 -0.04
C ALA A 5 11.90 -1.95 1.02
N GLU A 6 10.72 -2.58 1.04
CA GLU A 6 9.68 -2.32 2.05
C GLU A 6 10.19 -2.57 3.47
N LEU A 7 10.81 -3.73 3.72
CA LEU A 7 11.37 -4.06 5.04
C LEU A 7 12.39 -3.00 5.50
N THR A 8 13.23 -2.54 4.58
CA THR A 8 14.24 -1.50 4.88
C THR A 8 13.55 -0.19 5.29
N LEU A 9 12.50 0.23 4.60
CA LEU A 9 11.74 1.43 4.95
C LEU A 9 11.04 1.31 6.32
N TYR A 10 10.50 0.13 6.65
CA TYR A 10 9.94 -0.14 7.97
C TYR A 10 11.00 -0.09 9.08
N VAL A 11 12.20 -0.62 8.83
CA VAL A 11 13.33 -0.53 9.76
C VAL A 11 13.80 0.91 9.96
N LEU A 12 13.69 1.76 8.94
CA LEU A 12 14.01 3.19 9.03
C LEU A 12 12.95 4.03 9.77
N LEU A 13 11.70 3.56 9.82
CA LEU A 13 10.58 4.25 10.44
C LEU A 13 10.83 4.72 11.90
N PRO A 14 11.33 3.90 12.85
CA PRO A 14 11.58 4.32 14.22
C PRO A 14 12.63 5.44 14.34
N PHE A 15 13.51 5.57 13.35
CA PHE A 15 14.50 6.65 13.30
C PHE A 15 13.90 7.91 12.68
N ILE A 16 13.14 7.79 11.59
CA ILE A 16 12.62 8.95 10.85
C ILE A 16 11.41 9.59 11.51
N VAL A 17 10.48 8.81 12.09
CA VAL A 17 9.23 9.35 12.67
C VAL A 17 9.47 10.36 13.81
N PRO A 18 10.39 10.14 14.78
CA PRO A 18 10.72 11.15 15.79
C PRO A 18 11.21 12.47 15.19
N LEU A 19 12.00 12.40 14.11
CA LEU A 19 12.45 13.60 13.39
C LEU A 19 11.28 14.28 12.67
N LEU A 20 10.42 13.49 12.02
CA LEU A 20 9.21 13.97 11.33
C LEU A 20 8.24 14.66 12.29
N LYS A 21 8.14 14.20 13.55
CA LYS A 21 7.34 14.88 14.59
C LYS A 21 7.90 16.25 14.98
N ARG A 22 9.22 16.45 14.91
CA ARG A 22 9.86 17.74 15.25
C ARG A 22 9.81 18.74 14.10
N SER A 23 10.11 18.29 12.88
CA SER A 23 10.23 19.17 11.71
C SER A 23 9.71 18.48 10.44
N PRO A 24 8.38 18.24 10.35
CA PRO A 24 7.77 17.35 9.37
C PRO A 24 8.12 17.69 7.92
N LEU A 25 7.88 18.93 7.52
CA LEU A 25 8.13 19.39 6.15
C LEU A 25 9.63 19.38 5.81
N LYS A 26 10.50 19.77 6.74
CA LYS A 26 11.95 19.81 6.48
C LYS A 26 12.51 18.41 6.26
N VAL A 27 12.16 17.47 7.13
CA VAL A 27 12.63 16.08 7.06
C VAL A 27 12.14 15.42 5.77
N TRP A 28 10.85 15.59 5.45
CA TRP A 28 10.30 15.07 4.21
C TRP A 28 10.97 15.69 2.98
N SER A 29 11.17 17.01 2.93
CA SER A 29 11.85 17.67 1.81
C SER A 29 13.27 17.16 1.62
N VAL A 30 14.02 16.88 2.69
CA VAL A 30 15.37 16.30 2.59
C VAL A 30 15.32 14.90 1.98
N ILE A 31 14.42 14.03 2.47
CA ILE A 31 14.24 12.67 1.92
C ILE A 31 13.84 12.73 0.44
N PHE A 32 12.92 13.64 0.11
CA PHE A 32 12.44 13.85 -1.24
C PHE A 32 13.56 14.32 -2.19
N ILE A 33 14.40 15.29 -1.76
CA ILE A 33 15.56 15.74 -2.54
C ILE A 33 16.55 14.60 -2.77
N ILE A 34 16.86 13.81 -1.74
CA ILE A 34 17.74 12.63 -1.86
C ILE A 34 17.15 11.63 -2.86
N SER A 35 15.84 11.39 -2.80
CA SER A 35 15.12 10.49 -3.70
C SER A 35 15.20 10.95 -5.17
N CYS A 36 14.96 12.24 -5.43
CA CYS A 36 15.09 12.84 -6.76
C CYS A 36 16.55 12.81 -7.26
N ALA A 37 17.51 13.17 -6.41
CA ALA A 37 18.92 13.15 -6.77
C ALA A 37 19.39 11.74 -7.15
N TRP A 38 18.94 10.71 -6.42
CA TRP A 38 19.20 9.31 -6.75
C TRP A 38 18.64 8.94 -8.11
N TYR A 39 17.37 9.27 -8.36
CA TYR A 39 16.73 8.99 -9.64
C TYR A 39 17.51 9.62 -10.81
N PHE A 40 17.75 10.93 -10.75
CA PHE A 40 18.46 11.65 -11.81
C PHE A 40 19.91 11.19 -11.99
N TYR A 41 20.60 10.81 -10.90
CA TYR A 41 21.95 10.26 -10.98
C TYR A 41 21.99 8.96 -11.80
N PHE A 42 21.09 8.01 -11.51
CA PHE A 42 21.08 6.73 -12.22
C PHE A 42 20.56 6.83 -13.65
N THR A 43 19.58 7.68 -13.92
CA THR A 43 19.09 7.93 -15.29
C THR A 43 20.10 8.70 -16.14
N ALA A 44 20.99 9.49 -15.53
CA ALA A 44 22.08 10.15 -16.25
C ALA A 44 23.25 9.21 -16.56
N LEU A 45 23.55 8.26 -15.66
CA LEU A 45 24.71 7.37 -15.78
C LEU A 45 24.44 6.14 -16.65
N TYR A 46 23.19 5.66 -16.69
CA TYR A 46 22.80 4.45 -17.40
C TYR A 46 21.66 4.76 -18.37
N SER A 47 21.66 4.08 -19.52
CA SER A 47 20.60 4.20 -20.53
C SER A 47 19.87 2.87 -20.73
N GLY A 48 18.57 2.94 -21.03
CA GLY A 48 17.72 1.77 -21.30
C GLY A 48 17.07 1.15 -20.06
N PRO A 49 16.42 -0.02 -20.19
CA PRO A 49 15.54 -0.60 -19.16
C PRO A 49 16.23 -0.88 -17.81
N LYS A 50 17.55 -1.10 -17.85
CA LYS A 50 18.35 -1.33 -16.64
C LYS A 50 18.48 -0.07 -15.79
N ALA A 51 18.53 1.11 -16.43
CA ALA A 51 18.58 2.39 -15.73
C ALA A 51 17.32 2.60 -14.90
N ASP A 52 16.14 2.35 -15.47
CA ASP A 52 14.86 2.48 -14.77
C ASP A 52 14.77 1.54 -13.56
N THR A 53 15.23 0.29 -13.70
CA THR A 53 15.21 -0.67 -12.58
C THR A 53 16.16 -0.28 -11.44
N LEU A 54 17.27 0.40 -11.74
CA LEU A 54 18.25 0.87 -10.74
C LEU A 54 17.82 2.20 -10.11
N ALA A 55 17.28 3.11 -10.93
CA ALA A 55 16.78 4.39 -10.49
C ALA A 55 15.57 4.21 -9.56
N LYS A 56 14.68 3.25 -9.84
CA LYS A 56 13.48 2.94 -9.05
C LYS A 56 13.73 1.93 -7.91
N GLN A 57 14.91 1.98 -7.29
CA GLN A 57 15.23 1.18 -6.12
C GLN A 57 14.68 1.79 -4.82
N PHE A 58 15.02 1.22 -3.66
CA PHE A 58 14.46 1.61 -2.35
C PHE A 58 14.51 3.12 -2.06
N ILE A 59 15.54 3.83 -2.53
CA ILE A 59 15.72 5.27 -2.31
C ILE A 59 14.67 6.08 -3.07
N ALA A 60 14.34 5.67 -4.30
CA ALA A 60 13.22 6.25 -5.04
C ALA A 60 11.88 6.00 -4.32
N LEU A 61 11.66 4.77 -3.83
CA LEU A 61 10.42 4.41 -3.12
C LEU A 61 10.26 5.13 -1.76
N SER A 62 11.36 5.58 -1.15
CA SER A 62 11.33 6.26 0.15
C SER A 62 10.46 7.53 0.14
N SER A 63 10.45 8.29 -0.96
CA SER A 63 9.64 9.50 -1.08
C SER A 63 8.14 9.22 -1.02
N TYR A 64 7.69 8.14 -1.68
CA TYR A 64 6.31 7.66 -1.66
C TYR A 64 5.87 7.28 -0.24
N PHE A 65 6.69 6.46 0.42
CA PHE A 65 6.41 5.91 1.75
C PHE A 65 6.42 6.99 2.84
N PHE A 66 7.43 7.87 2.83
CA PHE A 66 7.56 8.93 3.83
C PHE A 66 6.61 10.09 3.58
N PHE A 67 6.09 10.28 2.36
CA PHE A 67 4.96 11.20 2.13
C PHE A 67 3.69 10.72 2.83
N GLY A 68 3.38 9.42 2.75
CA GLY A 68 2.28 8.85 3.54
C GLY A 68 2.52 8.97 5.05
N SER A 69 3.75 8.72 5.50
CA SER A 69 4.14 8.93 6.92
C SER A 69 4.00 10.39 7.35
N LEU A 70 4.32 11.36 6.47
CA LEU A 70 4.14 12.79 6.72
C LEU A 70 2.66 13.12 6.92
N LEU A 71 1.79 12.61 6.05
CA LEU A 71 0.35 12.78 6.16
C LEU A 71 -0.20 12.18 7.47
N ALA A 72 0.36 11.07 7.93
CA ALA A 72 -0.04 10.44 9.19
C ALA A 72 0.40 11.22 10.44
N VAL A 73 1.50 11.97 10.38
CA VAL A 73 2.07 12.71 11.53
C VAL A 73 1.66 14.18 11.54
N HIS A 74 1.46 14.80 10.38
CA HIS A 74 1.26 16.23 10.25
C HIS A 74 -0.16 16.58 9.78
N GLN A 75 -1.05 16.80 10.77
CA GLN A 75 -2.47 17.12 10.57
C GLN A 75 -2.74 18.23 9.55
N PRO A 76 -2.03 19.39 9.56
CA PRO A 76 -2.30 20.47 8.61
C PRO A 76 -2.12 20.07 7.14
N THR A 77 -1.17 19.16 6.84
CA THR A 77 -0.99 18.63 5.48
C THR A 77 -2.10 17.64 5.15
N PHE A 78 -2.54 16.84 6.12
CA PHE A 78 -3.66 15.90 5.93
C PHE A 78 -4.98 16.64 5.65
N ASP A 79 -5.25 17.74 6.35
CA ASP A 79 -6.47 18.53 6.13
C ASP A 79 -6.54 19.10 4.70
N ARG A 80 -5.37 19.36 4.10
CA ARG A 80 -5.23 19.81 2.70
C ARG A 80 -5.05 18.68 1.69
N LEU A 81 -5.25 17.41 2.09
CA LEU A 81 -5.01 16.25 1.23
C LEU A 81 -5.76 16.34 -0.11
N LYS A 82 -7.01 16.83 -0.11
CA LYS A 82 -7.81 17.01 -1.34
C LYS A 82 -7.14 18.00 -2.30
N GLU A 83 -6.74 19.17 -1.81
CA GLU A 83 -6.04 20.18 -2.60
C GLU A 83 -4.72 19.64 -3.14
N ILE A 84 -3.93 19.01 -2.26
CA ILE A 84 -2.64 18.41 -2.63
C ILE A 84 -2.84 17.34 -3.72
N THR A 85 -3.87 16.49 -3.59
CA THR A 85 -4.18 15.45 -4.58
C THR A 85 -4.55 16.07 -5.93
N ILE A 86 -5.45 17.07 -5.95
CA ILE A 86 -5.87 17.71 -7.19
C ILE A 86 -4.69 18.41 -7.87
N VAL A 87 -3.94 19.22 -7.11
CA VAL A 87 -2.79 19.96 -7.65
C VAL A 87 -1.72 19.00 -8.16
N SER A 88 -1.31 18.02 -7.35
CA SER A 88 -0.28 17.06 -7.75
C SER A 88 -0.71 16.19 -8.92
N LEU A 89 -1.99 15.77 -9.02
CA LEU A 89 -2.50 15.02 -10.15
C LEU A 89 -2.52 15.85 -11.43
N VAL A 90 -2.97 17.10 -11.37
CA VAL A 90 -2.97 18.00 -12.55
C VAL A 90 -1.54 18.24 -13.01
N VAL A 91 -0.63 18.56 -12.10
CA VAL A 91 0.79 18.75 -12.45
C VAL A 91 1.38 17.45 -13.03
N PHE A 92 1.08 16.29 -12.44
CA PHE A 92 1.54 15.01 -12.98
C PHE A 92 1.03 14.77 -14.41
N LEU A 93 -0.24 15.05 -14.69
CA LEU A 93 -0.81 14.89 -16.04
C LEU A 93 -0.17 15.84 -17.05
N LEU A 94 0.17 17.06 -16.66
CA LEU A 94 0.85 18.04 -17.52
C LEU A 94 2.30 17.63 -17.83
N PHE A 95 3.00 17.07 -16.85
CA PHE A 95 4.43 16.73 -16.96
C PHE A 95 4.71 15.26 -17.27
N LYS A 96 3.67 14.42 -17.43
CA LYS A 96 3.80 12.97 -17.68
C LYS A 96 4.72 12.63 -18.86
N SER A 97 4.75 13.48 -19.89
CA SER A 97 5.56 13.27 -21.10
C SER A 97 7.01 13.78 -20.96
N THR A 98 7.41 14.26 -19.79
CA THR A 98 8.75 14.82 -19.53
C THR A 98 9.51 13.97 -18.51
N ASP A 99 10.84 14.04 -18.54
CA ASP A 99 11.70 13.33 -17.58
C ASP A 99 11.51 13.80 -16.12
N TYR A 100 10.84 14.94 -15.92
CA TYR A 100 10.54 15.51 -14.61
C TYR A 100 9.26 14.95 -13.96
N ALA A 101 8.52 14.07 -14.64
CA ALA A 101 7.31 13.45 -14.10
C ALA A 101 7.56 12.78 -12.74
N PHE A 102 8.75 12.18 -12.56
CA PHE A 102 9.17 11.50 -11.33
C PHE A 102 9.19 12.41 -10.10
N ILE A 103 9.35 13.73 -10.26
CA ILE A 103 9.32 14.66 -9.11
C ILE A 103 7.91 14.72 -8.51
N VAL A 104 6.89 14.66 -9.36
CA VAL A 104 5.49 14.86 -8.93
C VAL A 104 4.82 13.53 -8.58
N GLU A 105 5.30 12.44 -9.20
CA GLU A 105 4.78 11.08 -9.06
C GLU A 105 4.62 10.63 -7.59
N PRO A 106 5.60 10.78 -6.67
CA PRO A 106 5.47 10.33 -5.28
C PRO A 106 4.35 11.02 -4.51
N VAL A 107 4.17 12.33 -4.76
CA VAL A 107 3.13 13.11 -4.11
C VAL A 107 1.77 12.76 -4.70
N ALA A 108 1.67 12.71 -6.03
CA ALA A 108 0.42 12.42 -6.74
C ALA A 108 -0.12 11.03 -6.40
N PHE A 109 0.69 9.99 -6.55
CA PHE A 109 0.25 8.61 -6.31
C PHE A 109 -0.12 8.38 -4.85
N SER A 110 0.76 8.75 -3.91
CA SER A 110 0.47 8.55 -2.49
C SER A 110 -0.73 9.37 -2.04
N ALA A 111 -0.91 10.60 -2.51
CA ALA A 111 -2.06 11.42 -2.17
C ALA A 111 -3.37 10.84 -2.72
N VAL A 112 -3.40 10.39 -3.98
CA VAL A 112 -4.57 9.74 -4.59
C VAL A 112 -4.97 8.50 -3.80
N VAL A 113 -4.01 7.61 -3.51
CA VAL A 113 -4.27 6.36 -2.77
C VAL A 113 -4.80 6.68 -1.37
N ILE A 114 -4.18 7.59 -0.63
CA ILE A 114 -4.60 7.93 0.73
C ILE A 114 -5.97 8.63 0.72
N LEU A 115 -6.22 9.51 -0.25
CA LEU A 115 -7.51 10.18 -0.39
C LEU A 115 -8.63 9.18 -0.70
N PHE A 116 -8.37 8.24 -1.62
CA PHE A 116 -9.30 7.18 -1.98
C PHE A 116 -9.62 6.30 -0.75
N CYS A 117 -8.59 5.83 -0.05
CA CYS A 117 -8.75 5.00 1.15
C CYS A 117 -9.47 5.72 2.30
N THR A 118 -9.21 7.00 2.51
CA THR A 118 -9.81 7.77 3.62
C THR A 118 -11.22 8.28 3.29
N SER A 119 -11.53 8.51 2.02
CA SER A 119 -12.83 9.04 1.59
C SER A 119 -13.83 7.93 1.27
N LEU A 120 -13.44 6.91 0.50
CA LEU A 120 -14.36 5.85 0.04
C LEU A 120 -14.50 4.71 1.05
N CYS A 121 -13.40 4.26 1.66
CA CYS A 121 -13.48 3.13 2.60
C CYS A 121 -14.11 3.50 3.94
N LYS A 122 -14.37 4.79 4.22
CA LYS A 122 -15.09 5.23 5.43
C LYS A 122 -16.53 4.72 5.45
N GLU A 123 -17.15 4.56 4.28
CA GLU A 123 -18.55 4.15 4.16
C GLU A 123 -18.72 2.65 3.93
N ILE A 124 -17.69 2.00 3.36
CA ILE A 124 -17.75 0.58 3.05
C ILE A 124 -17.37 -0.24 4.29
N LYS A 125 -18.38 -0.67 5.05
CA LYS A 125 -18.23 -1.59 6.19
C LYS A 125 -17.88 -3.03 5.74
N ILE A 126 -16.83 -3.23 4.96
CA ILE A 126 -16.35 -4.57 4.58
C ILE A 126 -15.99 -5.41 5.81
N SER A 127 -15.56 -4.77 6.90
CA SER A 127 -15.23 -5.44 8.17
C SER A 127 -16.39 -6.24 8.78
N GLN A 128 -17.65 -5.94 8.41
CA GLN A 128 -18.81 -6.71 8.88
C GLN A 128 -18.95 -8.07 8.18
N TYR A 129 -18.30 -8.26 7.03
CA TYR A 129 -18.31 -9.49 6.26
C TYR A 129 -17.07 -10.37 6.51
N GLY A 130 -16.24 -10.01 7.49
CA GLY A 130 -15.07 -10.78 7.88
C GLY A 130 -13.77 -10.42 7.18
N ASP A 131 -12.75 -11.24 7.40
CA ASP A 131 -11.45 -11.09 6.74
C ASP A 131 -11.48 -11.68 5.32
N LEU A 132 -12.26 -11.04 4.44
CA LEU A 132 -12.31 -11.39 3.01
C LEU A 132 -10.94 -11.26 2.34
N SER A 133 -10.02 -10.47 2.90
CA SER A 133 -8.68 -10.28 2.35
C SER A 133 -7.87 -11.57 2.40
N TYR A 134 -8.01 -12.34 3.48
CA TYR A 134 -7.39 -13.65 3.62
C TYR A 134 -7.92 -14.64 2.56
N GLY A 135 -9.24 -14.73 2.41
CA GLY A 135 -9.85 -15.58 1.38
C GLY A 135 -9.41 -15.20 -0.03
N MET A 136 -9.36 -13.89 -0.35
CA MET A 136 -8.87 -13.43 -1.65
C MET A 136 -7.41 -13.83 -1.88
N TYR A 137 -6.55 -13.66 -0.88
CA TYR A 137 -5.15 -14.08 -0.95
C TYR A 137 -5.00 -15.58 -1.24
N LEU A 138 -5.84 -16.43 -0.65
CA LEU A 138 -5.75 -17.87 -0.84
C LEU A 138 -6.29 -18.32 -2.21
N TYR A 139 -7.42 -17.77 -2.65
CA TYR A 139 -8.13 -18.27 -3.84
C TYR A 139 -7.73 -17.58 -5.16
N HIS A 140 -7.19 -16.37 -5.15
CA HIS A 140 -6.90 -15.65 -6.41
C HIS A 140 -5.94 -16.42 -7.31
N TRP A 141 -4.84 -16.95 -6.75
CA TRP A 141 -3.80 -17.63 -7.52
C TRP A 141 -4.32 -18.90 -8.23
N PRO A 142 -4.97 -19.87 -7.55
CA PRO A 142 -5.49 -21.05 -8.25
C PRO A 142 -6.57 -20.70 -9.27
N ILE A 143 -7.41 -19.70 -9.02
CA ILE A 143 -8.42 -19.24 -9.99
C ILE A 143 -7.75 -18.70 -11.26
N ILE A 144 -6.71 -17.87 -11.12
CA ILE A 144 -5.96 -17.35 -12.27
C ILE A 144 -5.36 -18.50 -13.07
N GLN A 145 -4.78 -19.52 -12.42
CA GLN A 145 -4.22 -20.68 -13.11
C GLN A 145 -5.27 -21.47 -13.90
N VAL A 146 -6.46 -21.68 -13.32
CA VAL A 146 -7.57 -22.37 -14.01
C VAL A 146 -8.05 -21.55 -15.21
N LEU A 147 -8.24 -20.24 -15.05
CA LEU A 147 -8.68 -19.36 -16.13
C LEU A 147 -7.64 -19.24 -17.25
N GLN A 148 -6.35 -19.25 -16.90
CA GLN A 148 -5.26 -19.30 -17.87
C GLN A 148 -5.26 -20.65 -18.62
N HIS A 149 -5.47 -21.77 -17.92
CA HIS A 149 -5.53 -23.08 -18.54
C HIS A 149 -6.65 -23.20 -19.57
N PHE A 150 -7.80 -22.58 -19.32
CA PHE A 150 -8.92 -22.51 -20.25
C PHE A 150 -8.77 -21.41 -21.33
N GLY A 151 -7.65 -20.69 -21.38
CA GLY A 151 -7.38 -19.66 -22.39
C GLY A 151 -8.28 -18.42 -22.27
N VAL A 152 -8.90 -18.17 -21.10
CA VAL A 152 -9.83 -17.04 -20.93
C VAL A 152 -9.11 -15.70 -21.07
N PHE A 153 -7.87 -15.61 -20.58
CA PHE A 153 -7.05 -14.40 -20.73
C PHE A 153 -6.59 -14.18 -22.18
N ASP A 154 -6.37 -15.27 -22.93
CA ASP A 154 -5.98 -15.21 -24.35
C ASP A 154 -7.15 -14.76 -25.23
N ALA A 155 -8.38 -15.15 -24.87
CA ALA A 155 -9.59 -14.71 -25.54
C ALA A 155 -9.93 -13.24 -25.23
N ASN A 156 -9.89 -12.84 -23.96
CA ASN A 156 -10.06 -11.45 -23.54
C ASN A 156 -9.50 -11.23 -22.13
N ALA A 157 -8.41 -10.46 -22.04
CA ALA A 157 -7.75 -10.14 -20.77
C ALA A 157 -8.66 -9.46 -19.75
N PHE A 158 -9.56 -8.56 -20.18
CA PHE A 158 -10.50 -7.88 -19.28
C PHE A 158 -11.59 -8.82 -18.78
N ALA A 159 -12.05 -9.75 -19.61
CA ALA A 159 -12.99 -10.78 -19.20
C ALA A 159 -12.35 -11.74 -18.19
N GLY A 160 -11.10 -12.16 -18.43
CA GLY A 160 -10.34 -12.96 -17.47
C GLY A 160 -10.11 -12.25 -16.14
N LEU A 161 -9.79 -10.96 -16.15
CA LEU A 161 -9.67 -10.15 -14.94
C LEU A 161 -10.99 -10.07 -14.17
N GLY A 162 -12.08 -9.71 -14.86
CA GLY A 162 -13.40 -9.60 -14.24
C GLY A 162 -13.85 -10.92 -13.63
N LEU A 163 -13.67 -12.03 -14.36
CA LEU A 163 -14.03 -13.37 -13.90
C LEU A 163 -13.18 -13.81 -12.70
N THR A 164 -11.88 -13.50 -12.71
CA THR A 164 -10.99 -13.73 -11.56
C THR A 164 -11.51 -13.01 -10.32
N ILE A 165 -11.82 -11.72 -10.43
CA ILE A 165 -12.31 -10.92 -9.30
C ILE A 165 -13.61 -11.51 -8.75
N VAL A 166 -14.58 -11.80 -9.63
CA VAL A 166 -15.88 -12.34 -9.23
C VAL A 166 -15.74 -13.70 -8.55
N MET A 167 -15.01 -14.64 -9.16
CA MET A 167 -14.83 -15.97 -8.59
C MET A 167 -14.05 -15.94 -7.28
N THR A 168 -13.01 -15.10 -7.19
CA THR A 168 -12.19 -14.97 -5.98
C THR A 168 -13.03 -14.42 -4.83
N LEU A 169 -13.83 -13.38 -5.08
CA LEU A 169 -14.72 -12.81 -4.08
C LEU A 169 -15.81 -13.80 -3.66
N ALA A 170 -16.39 -14.54 -4.60
CA ALA A 170 -17.39 -15.55 -4.31
C ALA A 170 -16.83 -16.68 -3.43
N LEU A 171 -15.64 -17.22 -3.75
CA LEU A 171 -14.98 -18.24 -2.94
C LEU A 171 -14.52 -17.69 -1.59
N ALA A 172 -13.97 -16.48 -1.53
CA ALA A 172 -13.60 -15.84 -0.27
C ALA A 172 -14.80 -15.66 0.66
N TYR A 173 -15.94 -15.18 0.11
CA TYR A 173 -17.17 -14.99 0.87
C TYR A 173 -17.78 -16.30 1.36
N THR A 174 -17.85 -17.32 0.50
CA THR A 174 -18.37 -18.64 0.87
C THR A 174 -17.48 -19.31 1.91
N SER A 175 -16.16 -19.25 1.75
CA SER A 175 -15.17 -19.74 2.72
C SER A 175 -15.35 -19.09 4.08
N TRP A 176 -15.51 -17.77 4.12
CA TRP A 176 -15.73 -17.04 5.36
C TRP A 176 -17.03 -17.49 6.08
N ASN A 177 -18.13 -17.59 5.34
CA ASN A 177 -19.44 -17.92 5.91
C ASN A 177 -19.55 -19.39 6.37
N LEU A 178 -18.90 -20.32 5.66
CA LEU A 178 -18.99 -21.77 5.91
C LEU A 178 -17.96 -22.28 6.92
N LEU A 179 -16.72 -21.81 6.82
CA LEU A 179 -15.59 -22.32 7.62
C LEU A 179 -15.22 -21.32 8.70
N GLU A 180 -14.75 -20.15 8.28
CA GLU A 180 -13.95 -19.27 9.13
C GLU A 180 -14.78 -18.65 10.27
N SER A 181 -16.00 -18.17 9.97
CA SER A 181 -16.93 -17.66 10.99
C SER A 181 -17.33 -18.73 12.02
N ARG A 182 -17.32 -20.01 11.66
CA ARG A 182 -17.67 -21.12 12.56
C ARG A 182 -16.50 -21.55 13.43
N PHE A 183 -15.28 -21.56 12.90
CA PHE A 183 -14.08 -21.91 13.66
C PHE A 183 -13.63 -20.80 14.62
N LEU A 184 -13.72 -19.53 14.23
CA LEU A 184 -13.41 -18.39 15.12
C LEU A 184 -14.36 -18.29 16.33
N LYS A 185 -15.64 -18.65 16.16
CA LYS A 185 -16.59 -18.71 17.29
C LYS A 185 -16.24 -19.81 18.30
N ARG A 186 -15.58 -20.89 17.87
CA ARG A 186 -15.14 -21.97 18.76
C ARG A 186 -13.86 -21.63 19.51
N THR A 187 -12.93 -20.90 18.89
CA THR A 187 -11.65 -20.54 19.50
C THR A 187 -11.77 -19.41 20.52
N HIS A 188 -12.72 -18.48 20.39
CA HIS A 188 -13.01 -17.48 21.43
C HIS A 188 -13.45 -18.10 22.77
N HIS A 189 -13.97 -19.33 22.78
CA HIS A 189 -14.31 -20.06 24.00
C HIS A 189 -13.09 -20.70 24.70
N ALA A 190 -11.93 -20.68 24.06
CA ALA A 190 -10.70 -21.34 24.52
C ALA A 190 -9.59 -20.34 24.88
N GLN A 191 -9.91 -19.05 25.10
CA GLN A 191 -8.95 -18.14 25.75
C GLN A 191 -8.87 -18.51 27.24
N PRO A 192 -7.71 -18.99 27.74
CA PRO A 192 -7.52 -19.14 29.17
C PRO A 192 -7.62 -17.74 29.78
N SER A 193 -8.38 -17.59 30.87
CA SER A 193 -8.36 -16.37 31.65
C SER A 193 -6.91 -16.07 32.03
N ILE A 194 -6.35 -14.97 31.51
CA ILE A 194 -5.11 -14.40 32.02
C ILE A 194 -5.50 -13.77 33.37
N VAL A 195 -5.68 -14.61 34.38
CA VAL A 195 -5.71 -14.16 35.77
C VAL A 195 -4.25 -13.82 36.09
N PRO A 196 -3.91 -12.53 36.33
CA PRO A 196 -2.58 -12.21 36.84
C PRO A 196 -2.41 -12.99 38.15
N PRO A 197 -1.24 -13.56 38.46
CA PRO A 197 -1.03 -14.13 39.78
C PRO A 197 -1.24 -13.00 40.78
N THR A 198 -2.35 -13.05 41.51
CA THR A 198 -2.54 -12.27 42.72
C THR A 198 -1.36 -12.62 43.60
N ALA A 199 -0.41 -11.68 43.73
CA ALA A 199 0.61 -11.74 44.76
C ALA A 199 -0.10 -11.54 46.10
N ALA A 200 -0.76 -12.59 46.57
CA ALA A 200 -1.05 -12.80 47.97
C ALA A 200 0.23 -13.33 48.60
N ARG A 201 0.86 -12.50 49.42
CA ARG A 201 1.58 -12.86 50.65
C ARG A 201 2.22 -11.58 51.22
N ASP A 202 1.55 -11.08 52.24
CA ASP A 202 2.07 -10.81 53.59
C ASP A 202 3.52 -10.30 53.72
#